data_AF-A0A1G1WLN2-F1
#
_entry.id   AF-A0A1G1WLN2-F1
#
_cell.length_a   1.000
_cell.length_b   1.000
_cell.length_c   1.000
_cell.angle_alpha   90.00
_cell.angle_beta   90.00
_cell.angle_gamma   90.00
#
_symmetry.space_group_name_H-M   'P 1'
#
loop_
_entity.id
_entity.type
_entity.pdbx_description
1 polymer ?
#
loop_
_entity_poly.entity_id
_entity_poly.type
_entity_poly.pdbx_seq_one_letter_code
_entity_poly.pdbx_strand_id
1 'polypeptide(L)'
;MKKTAQILVLILLVAASITLTKNIHSQFSRFKEIYRAEREVRQLTQKKNILRKELDEVKSPFNLEKEARDKLGYQKPGEVLFVVPEQEILEEKAKEEAKKKNWEEWRDLVLR
;
A
#
# COMPACT_ATOMS: atom_id res chain seq x y z
N MET A 1 36.22 -26.71 -50.37
CA MET A 1 35.30 -27.67 -49.71
C MET A 1 35.32 -27.59 -48.18
N LYS A 2 36.48 -27.69 -47.50
CA LYS A 2 36.53 -27.60 -46.02
C LYS A 2 36.05 -26.24 -45.48
N LYS A 3 36.52 -25.13 -46.07
CA LYS A 3 36.12 -23.76 -45.67
C LYS A 3 34.64 -23.47 -45.92
N THR A 4 34.07 -23.96 -47.02
CA THR A 4 32.64 -23.81 -47.35
C THR A 4 31.75 -24.61 -46.39
N ALA A 5 32.16 -25.83 -46.01
CA ALA A 5 31.49 -26.61 -44.99
C ALA A 5 31.57 -25.95 -43.60
N GLN A 6 32.71 -25.38 -43.23
CA GLN A 6 32.86 -24.61 -41.99
C GLN A 6 31.95 -23.38 -41.94
N ILE A 7 31.82 -22.65 -43.05
CA ILE A 7 30.91 -21.49 -43.14
C ILE A 7 29.45 -21.94 -43.00
N LEU A 8 29.05 -23.05 -43.64
CA LEU A 8 27.69 -23.59 -43.50
C LEU A 8 27.38 -24.02 -42.06
N VAL A 9 28.33 -24.68 -41.38
CA VAL A 9 28.19 -25.05 -39.96
C VAL A 9 28.10 -23.80 -39.09
N LEU A 10 28.89 -22.76 -39.36
CA LEU A 10 28.83 -21.50 -38.63
C LEU A 10 27.46 -20.83 -38.77
N ILE A 11 26.92 -20.77 -39.98
CA ILE A 11 25.58 -20.22 -40.25
C ILE A 11 24.51 -21.01 -39.50
N LEU A 12 24.61 -22.34 -39.49
CA LEU A 12 23.67 -23.20 -38.78
C LEU A 12 23.74 -22.99 -37.25
N LEU A 13 24.94 -22.84 -36.69
CA LEU A 13 25.13 -22.53 -35.27
C LEU A 13 24.57 -21.15 -34.89
N VAL A 14 24.78 -20.14 -35.73
CA VAL A 14 24.22 -18.79 -35.51
C VAL A 14 22.69 -18.83 -35.58
N ALA A 15 22.11 -19.51 -36.58
CA ALA A 15 20.67 -19.67 -36.71
C ALA A 15 20.07 -20.38 -35.49
N ALA A 16 20.68 -21.48 -35.03
CA ALA A 16 20.26 -22.20 -33.83
C ALA A 16 20.37 -21.34 -32.55
N SER A 17 21.42 -20.52 -32.44
CA SER A 17 21.60 -19.63 -31.28
C SER A 17 20.51 -18.56 -31.20
N ILE A 18 20.11 -18.00 -32.35
CA ILE A 18 19.05 -16.98 -32.43
C ILE A 18 17.70 -17.58 -32.03
N THR A 19 17.36 -18.78 -32.51
CA THR A 19 16.08 -19.44 -32.19
C THR A 19 16.00 -19.83 -30.72
N LEU A 20 17.08 -20.39 -30.16
CA LEU A 20 17.18 -20.73 -28.74
C LEU A 20 17.02 -19.50 -27.84
N THR A 21 17.68 -18.40 -28.19
CA THR A 21 17.63 -17.16 -27.40
C THR A 21 16.23 -16.55 -27.42
N LYS A 22 15.55 -16.52 -28.57
CA LYS A 22 14.16 -16.05 -28.68
C LYS A 22 13.21 -16.91 -27.85
N ASN A 23 13.35 -18.23 -27.91
CA ASN A 23 12.50 -19.16 -27.15
C ASN A 23 12.68 -18.97 -25.64
N ILE A 24 13.93 -18.92 -25.16
CA ILE A 24 14.23 -18.72 -23.74
C ILE A 24 13.67 -17.38 -23.23
N HIS A 25 13.84 -16.30 -23.99
CA HIS A 25 13.33 -14.99 -23.60
C HIS A 25 11.80 -14.99 -23.50
N SER A 26 11.11 -15.59 -24.47
CA SER A 26 9.65 -15.69 -24.47
C SER A 26 9.11 -16.57 -23.34
N GLN A 27 9.87 -17.59 -22.92
CA GLN A 27 9.48 -18.45 -21.81
C GLN A 27 9.65 -17.72 -20.47
N PHE A 28 10.72 -16.94 -20.32
CA PHE A 28 10.97 -16.16 -19.11
C PHE A 28 9.91 -15.07 -18.90
N SER A 29 9.45 -14.41 -19.97
CA SER A 29 8.37 -13.42 -19.87
C SER A 29 7.06 -14.07 -19.41
N ARG A 30 6.71 -15.26 -19.91
CA ARG A 30 5.53 -16.02 -19.49
C ARG A 30 5.61 -16.42 -18.01
N PHE A 31 6.76 -16.91 -17.54
CA PHE A 31 6.95 -17.22 -16.12
C PHE A 31 6.81 -15.98 -15.23
N LYS A 32 7.35 -14.84 -15.67
CA LYS A 32 7.22 -13.57 -14.94
C LYS A 32 5.76 -13.11 -14.87
N GLU A 33 4.99 -13.29 -15.93
CA GLU A 33 3.56 -12.98 -15.97
C GLU A 33 2.76 -13.86 -15.02
N ILE A 34 2.98 -15.18 -15.04
CA ILE A 34 2.37 -16.14 -14.11
C ILE A 34 2.69 -15.74 -12.66
N TYR A 35 3.95 -15.46 -12.35
CA TYR A 35 4.36 -15.08 -11.01
C TYR A 35 3.72 -13.76 -10.53
N ARG A 36 3.55 -12.80 -11.45
CA ARG A 36 2.84 -11.53 -11.17
C ARG A 36 1.37 -11.78 -10.89
N ALA A 37 0.69 -12.55 -11.74
CA ALA A 37 -0.71 -12.89 -11.58
C ALA A 37 -0.96 -13.64 -10.26
N GLU A 38 -0.12 -14.64 -9.93
CA GLU A 38 -0.21 -15.34 -8.65
C GLU A 38 -0.02 -14.41 -7.44
N ARG A 39 0.95 -13.49 -7.52
CA ARG A 39 1.21 -12.52 -6.45
C ARG A 39 0.00 -11.62 -6.26
N GLU A 40 -0.61 -11.16 -7.35
CA GLU A 40 -1.80 -10.32 -7.33
C GLU A 40 -2.99 -11.06 -6.71
N VAL A 41 -3.23 -12.31 -7.11
CA VAL A 41 -4.29 -13.16 -6.52
C VAL A 41 -4.07 -13.33 -5.02
N ARG A 42 -2.84 -13.60 -4.57
CA ARG A 42 -2.52 -13.72 -3.13
C ARG A 42 -2.81 -12.41 -2.39
N GLN A 43 -2.38 -11.27 -2.93
CA GLN A 43 -2.61 -9.96 -2.30
C GLN A 43 -4.11 -9.61 -2.24
N LEU A 44 -4.85 -9.82 -3.32
CA LEU A 44 -6.28 -9.58 -3.37
C LEU A 44 -7.04 -10.50 -2.40
N THR A 45 -6.63 -11.76 -2.29
CA THR A 45 -7.24 -12.71 -1.35
C THR A 45 -7.02 -12.28 0.10
N GLN A 46 -5.79 -11.85 0.44
CA GLN A 46 -5.50 -11.32 1.78
C GLN A 46 -6.33 -10.06 2.07
N LYS A 47 -6.36 -9.10 1.15
CA LYS A 47 -7.19 -7.89 1.28
C LYS A 47 -8.66 -8.25 1.48
N LYS A 48 -9.21 -9.15 0.66
CA LYS A 48 -10.61 -9.61 0.80
C LYS A 48 -10.88 -10.17 2.20
N ASN A 49 -9.94 -10.95 2.75
CA ASN A 49 -10.11 -11.56 4.07
C ASN A 49 -10.05 -10.53 5.20
N ILE A 50 -9.16 -9.52 5.09
CA ILE A 50 -9.09 -8.41 6.05
C ILE A 50 -10.39 -7.60 6.01
N LEU A 51 -10.81 -7.17 4.82
CA LEU A 51 -12.04 -6.39 4.65
C LEU A 51 -13.28 -7.16 5.13
N ARG A 52 -13.33 -8.48 4.95
CA ARG A 52 -14.42 -9.30 5.50
C ARG A 52 -14.44 -9.30 7.02
N LYS A 53 -13.28 -9.39 7.68
CA LYS A 53 -13.20 -9.33 9.14
C LYS A 53 -13.66 -7.97 9.66
N GLU A 54 -13.19 -6.89 9.05
CA GLU A 54 -13.62 -5.53 9.39
C GLU A 54 -15.13 -5.35 9.19
N LEU A 55 -15.67 -5.90 8.09
CA LEU A 55 -17.11 -5.85 7.83
C LEU A 55 -17.92 -6.63 8.88
N ASP A 56 -17.45 -7.82 9.26
CA ASP A 56 -18.11 -8.64 10.27
C ASP A 56 -18.05 -7.98 11.66
N GLU A 57 -16.95 -7.29 11.97
CA GLU A 57 -16.80 -6.49 13.19
C GLU A 57 -17.79 -5.32 13.22
N VAL A 58 -17.86 -4.53 12.15
CA VAL A 58 -18.81 -3.39 12.04
C VAL A 58 -20.26 -3.87 12.07
N LYS A 59 -20.57 -5.01 11.44
CA LYS A 59 -21.91 -5.61 11.45
C LYS A 59 -22.28 -6.29 12.75
N SER A 60 -21.35 -6.41 13.71
CA SER A 60 -21.67 -7.01 14.99
C SER A 60 -22.83 -6.25 15.65
N PRO A 61 -23.75 -6.95 16.36
CA PRO A 61 -24.89 -6.30 17.00
C PRO A 61 -24.49 -5.15 17.95
N PHE A 62 -23.34 -5.28 18.62
CA PHE A 62 -22.77 -4.26 19.48
C PHE A 62 -22.40 -2.98 18.72
N ASN A 63 -21.69 -3.11 17.59
CA ASN A 63 -21.29 -1.95 16.79
C ASN A 63 -22.49 -1.33 16.06
N LEU A 64 -23.44 -2.14 15.61
CA LEU A 64 -24.68 -1.65 15.02
C LEU A 64 -25.50 -0.82 16.02
N GLU A 65 -25.64 -1.30 17.25
CA GLU A 65 -26.31 -0.57 18.33
C GLU A 65 -25.55 0.72 18.67
N LYS A 66 -24.23 0.64 18.79
CA LYS A 66 -23.38 1.81 19.07
C LYS A 66 -23.54 2.89 17.99
N GLU A 67 -23.39 2.52 16.71
CA GLU A 67 -23.56 3.43 15.58
C GLU A 67 -24.96 4.04 15.54
N ALA A 68 -26.00 3.26 15.85
CA ALA A 68 -27.36 3.76 15.94
C ALA A 68 -27.54 4.76 17.10
N ARG A 69 -26.97 4.49 18.27
CA ARG A 69 -27.00 5.42 19.42
C ARG A 69 -26.27 6.72 19.10
N ASP A 70 -25.07 6.62 18.53
CA ASP A 70 -24.23 7.76 18.17
C ASP A 70 -24.96 8.67 17.16
N LYS A 71 -25.62 8.08 16.14
CA LYS A 71 -26.40 8.83 15.13
C LYS A 71 -27.70 9.44 15.67
N LEU A 72 -28.33 8.79 16.65
CA LEU A 72 -29.57 9.27 17.26
C LEU A 72 -29.31 10.20 18.46
N GLY A 73 -28.03 10.43 18.82
CA GLY A 73 -27.65 11.22 19.99
C GLY A 73 -28.02 10.57 21.34
N TYR A 74 -28.22 9.24 21.35
CA TYR A 74 -28.51 8.49 22.57
C TYR A 74 -27.21 8.07 23.27
N GLN A 75 -27.24 8.01 24.60
CA GLN A 75 -26.10 7.60 25.43
C GLN A 75 -26.50 6.43 26.33
N LYS A 76 -25.58 5.50 26.56
CA LYS A 76 -25.74 4.47 27.59
C LYS A 76 -25.40 5.06 28.96
N PRO A 77 -25.94 4.52 30.06
CA PRO A 77 -25.53 4.92 31.40
C PRO A 77 -24.01 4.83 31.56
N GLY A 78 -23.38 5.96 31.90
CA GLY A 78 -21.91 6.08 32.06
C GLY A 78 -21.16 6.62 30.84
N GLU A 79 -21.80 6.81 29.68
CA GLU A 79 -21.22 7.59 28.58
C GLU A 79 -21.49 9.10 28.80
N VAL A 80 -20.54 9.93 28.38
CA VAL A 80 -20.64 11.40 28.47
C VAL A 80 -20.38 11.97 27.08
N LEU A 81 -21.36 12.71 26.55
CA LEU A 81 -21.15 13.48 25.32
C LEU A 81 -20.27 14.68 25.61
N PHE A 82 -19.06 14.67 25.06
CA PHE A 82 -18.13 15.80 25.11
C PHE A 82 -18.28 16.61 23.82
N VAL A 83 -18.88 17.80 23.93
CA VAL A 83 -18.98 18.76 22.82
C VAL A 83 -17.84 19.76 22.97
N VAL A 84 -16.91 19.77 22.02
CA VAL A 84 -15.81 20.75 21.99
C VAL A 84 -16.26 21.95 21.15
N PRO A 85 -16.27 23.18 21.71
CA PRO A 85 -16.53 24.39 20.95
C PRO A 85 -15.49 24.56 19.85
N GLU A 86 -15.94 24.87 18.63
CA GLU A 86 -15.04 25.02 17.48
C GLU A 86 -14.00 26.13 17.68
N GLN A 87 -14.36 27.19 18.41
CA GLN A 87 -13.42 28.25 18.83
C GLN A 87 -12.24 27.70 19.65
N GLU A 88 -12.46 26.76 20.57
CA GLU A 88 -11.37 26.22 21.40
C GLU A 88 -10.39 25.40 20.56
N ILE A 89 -10.89 24.66 19.56
CA ILE A 89 -10.06 23.89 18.62
C ILE A 89 -9.21 24.81 17.75
N LEU A 90 -9.80 25.92 17.27
CA LEU A 90 -9.11 26.91 16.45
C LEU A 90 -8.06 27.67 17.28
N GLU A 91 -8.36 27.98 18.54
CA GLU A 91 -7.41 28.61 19.47
C GLU A 91 -6.24 27.67 19.84
N GLU A 92 -6.50 26.38 20.06
CA GLU A 92 -5.45 25.39 20.32
C GLU A 92 -4.55 25.18 19.10
N LYS A 93 -5.13 25.06 17.90
CA LYS A 93 -4.36 24.97 16.65
C LYS A 93 -3.53 26.23 16.41
N ALA A 94 -4.11 27.41 16.63
CA ALA A 94 -3.37 28.67 16.50
C ALA A 94 -2.21 28.76 17.51
N LYS A 95 -2.39 28.27 18.74
CA LYS A 95 -1.31 28.19 19.75
C LYS A 95 -0.24 27.18 19.37
N GLU A 96 -0.62 26.06 18.76
CA GLU A 96 0.31 25.01 18.31
C GLU A 96 1.12 25.46 17.09
N GLU A 97 0.50 26.18 16.15
CA GLU A 97 1.15 26.81 15.00
C GLU A 97 2.02 28.02 15.40
N ALA A 98 1.61 28.78 16.41
CA ALA A 98 2.39 29.88 16.97
C ALA A 98 3.55 29.43 17.89
N LYS A 99 3.59 28.15 18.27
CA LYS A 99 4.68 27.60 19.05
C LYS A 99 5.93 27.56 18.18
N LYS A 100 6.99 28.28 18.59
CA LYS A 100 8.27 28.32 17.88
C LYS A 100 8.73 26.91 17.55
N LYS A 101 9.21 26.69 16.33
CA LYS A 101 9.76 25.38 15.96
C LYS A 101 10.99 25.13 16.83
N ASN A 102 11.15 23.90 17.32
CA ASN A 102 12.21 23.53 18.27
C ASN A 102 13.59 24.08 17.86
N TRP A 103 13.97 24.01 16.58
CA TRP A 103 15.24 24.54 16.07
C TRP A 103 15.41 26.07 16.21
N GLU A 104 14.33 26.85 16.20
CA GLU A 104 14.35 28.30 16.43
C GLU A 104 14.69 28.61 17.89
N GLU A 105 14.22 27.79 18.83
CA GLU A 105 14.61 27.88 20.25
C GLU A 105 16.10 27.54 20.44
N TRP A 106 16.60 26.50 19.76
CA TRP A 106 18.03 26.17 19.78
C TRP A 106 18.90 27.29 19.22
N ARG A 107 18.46 27.95 18.14
CA ARG A 107 19.18 29.08 17.55
C ARG A 107 19.26 30.27 18.53
N ASP A 108 18.14 30.63 19.17
CA ASP A 108 18.08 31.74 20.13
C ASP A 108 18.96 31.47 21.37
N LEU A 109 19.12 30.20 21.80
CA LEU A 109 20.00 29.82 22.91
C LEU A 109 21.48 29.88 22.54
N VAL A 110 21.84 29.52 21.31
CA VAL A 110 23.25 29.43 20.86
C VAL A 110 23.80 30.79 20.43
N LEU A 111 22.96 31.72 19.98
CA LEU A 111 23.35 33.06 19.50
C LEU A 111 23.17 34.18 20.54
N ARG A 112 23.02 33.83 21.83
CA ARG A 112 22.90 34.79 22.93
C ARG A 112 24.27 35.29 23.43
#